data_AF-A0A8T4CG90-F1
#
_entry.id   AF-A0A8T4CG90-F1
#
_cell.length_a   1.000
_cell.length_b   1.000
_cell.length_c   1.000
_cell.angle_alpha   90.00
_cell.angle_beta   90.00
_cell.angle_gamma   90.00
#
_symmetry.space_group_name_H-M   'P 1'
#
loop_
_entity.id
_entity.type
_entity.pdbx_description
1 polymer ?
#
loop_
_entity_poly.entity_id
_entity_poly.type
_entity_poly.pdbx_seq_one_letter_code
_entity_poly.pdbx_strand_id
1 'polypeptide(L)' 'MTEISKEDTHLLLKTFFNEKGLVRQHLDSYNEFVDHGLQDVVDEVGEIPIEVPENPYKVKLGQIWVIDPQSRITG' A
#
# COMPACT_ATOMS: atom_id res chain seq x y z
N MET A 1 -17.41 -36.25 24.25
CA MET A 1 -16.94 -35.01 23.59
C MET A 1 -16.16 -34.26 24.65
N THR A 2 -14.86 -34.07 24.46
CA THR A 2 -14.02 -33.33 25.41
C THR A 2 -14.49 -31.88 25.47
N GLU A 3 -14.87 -31.42 26.66
CA GLU A 3 -15.16 -30.01 26.89
C GLU A 3 -13.89 -29.20 26.68
N ILE A 4 -13.96 -28.20 25.80
CA ILE A 4 -12.86 -27.28 25.56
C ILE A 4 -12.75 -26.35 26.78
N SER A 5 -11.60 -26.33 27.45
CA SER A 5 -11.35 -25.41 28.56
C SER A 5 -11.17 -23.98 28.04
N LYS A 6 -11.49 -22.98 28.88
CA LYS A 6 -11.13 -21.58 28.62
C LYS A 6 -9.62 -21.41 28.39
N GLU A 7 -8.80 -22.24 29.04
CA GLU A 7 -7.35 -22.22 28.90
C GLU A 7 -6.91 -22.68 27.51
N ASP A 8 -7.59 -23.69 26.93
CA ASP A 8 -7.32 -24.17 25.57
C ASP A 8 -7.65 -23.09 24.54
N THR A 9 -8.75 -22.37 24.74
CA THR A 9 -9.16 -21.27 23.86
C THR A 9 -8.18 -20.10 23.93
N HIS A 10 -7.67 -19.79 25.12
CA HIS A 10 -6.67 -18.74 25.31
C HIS A 10 -5.32 -19.12 24.68
N LEU A 11 -4.90 -20.39 24.79
CA LEU A 11 -3.69 -20.90 24.16
C LEU A 11 -3.78 -20.82 22.63
N LEU A 12 -4.92 -21.19 22.06
CA LEU A 12 -5.19 -21.08 20.62
C LEU A 12 -5.13 -19.63 20.16
N LEU A 13 -5.78 -18.71 20.88
CA LEU A 13 -5.79 -17.30 20.54
C LEU A 13 -4.38 -16.67 20.59
N LYS A 14 -3.59 -17.02 21.61
CA LYS A 14 -2.20 -16.55 21.74
C LYS A 14 -1.31 -17.09 20.63
N THR A 15 -1.50 -18.35 20.26
CA THR A 15 -0.79 -18.98 19.13
C THR A 15 -1.17 -18.31 17.81
N PHE A 16 -2.46 -18.05 17.60
CA PHE A 16 -2.96 -17.33 16.43
C PHE A 16 -2.35 -15.93 16.30
N PHE A 17 -2.32 -15.15 17.39
CA PHE A 17 -1.69 -13.81 17.35
C PHE A 17 -0.18 -13.86 17.17
N ASN A 18 0.51 -14.86 17.71
CA ASN A 18 1.96 -15.04 17.46
C ASN A 18 2.23 -15.37 15.99
N GLU A 19 1.44 -16.24 15.37
CA GLU A 19 1.63 -16.66 13.98
C GLU A 19 1.12 -15.67 12.94
N LYS A 20 0.05 -14.93 13.25
CA LYS A 20 -0.64 -14.02 12.33
C LYS A 20 -0.42 -12.54 12.65
N GLY A 21 0.14 -12.18 13.80
CA GLY A 21 0.29 -10.78 14.22
C GLY A 21 -1.05 -10.09 14.52
N LEU A 22 -1.02 -9.01 15.30
CA LEU A 22 -2.24 -8.27 15.69
C LEU A 22 -2.75 -7.30 14.62
N VAL A 23 -1.93 -6.94 13.62
CA VAL A 23 -2.19 -5.81 12.70
C VAL A 23 -1.79 -6.12 11.25
N ARG A 24 -1.72 -7.39 10.84
CA ARG A 24 -1.24 -7.73 9.48
C ARG A 24 -2.10 -7.15 8.36
N GLN A 25 -3.43 -7.22 8.47
CA GLN A 25 -4.33 -6.71 7.43
C GLN A 25 -4.07 -5.24 7.05
N HIS A 26 -3.71 -4.39 8.01
CA HIS A 26 -3.45 -2.98 7.76
C HIS A 26 -2.08 -2.77 7.12
N LEU A 27 -1.08 -3.54 7.53
CA LEU A 27 0.25 -3.52 6.92
C LEU A 27 0.20 -4.07 5.49
N ASP A 28 -0.54 -5.16 5.27
CA ASP A 28 -0.70 -5.79 3.96
C ASP A 28 -1.40 -4.83 3.00
N SER A 29 -2.51 -4.21 3.43
CA SER A 29 -3.21 -3.20 2.62
C SER A 29 -2.36 -1.96 2.36
N TYR A 30 -1.53 -1.53 3.31
CA TYR A 30 -0.64 -0.40 3.12
C TYR A 30 0.46 -0.72 2.10
N ASN A 31 1.09 -1.88 2.23
CA ASN A 31 2.12 -2.32 1.29
C ASN A 31 1.55 -2.46 -0.13
N GLU A 32 0.38 -3.09 -0.28
CA GLU A 32 -0.30 -3.20 -1.58
C GLU A 32 -0.58 -1.82 -2.21
N PHE A 33 -1.01 -0.86 -1.40
CA PHE A 33 -1.26 0.50 -1.85
C PHE A 33 0.03 1.20 -2.31
N VAL A 34 1.13 1.02 -1.57
CA VAL A 34 2.43 1.62 -1.91
C VAL A 34 3.05 0.97 -3.14
N ASP A 35 2.96 -0.36 -3.26
CA ASP A 35 3.60 -1.15 -4.32
C ASP A 35 2.87 -1.02 -5.66
N HIS A 36 1.54 -0.97 -5.66
CA HIS A 36 0.73 -0.94 -6.89
C HIS A 36 -0.24 0.24 -6.93
N GLY A 37 -0.98 0.48 -5.84
CA GLY A 37 -2.08 1.44 -5.84
C GLY A 37 -1.69 2.87 -6.21
N LEU A 38 -0.50 3.34 -5.81
CA LEU A 38 -0.02 4.67 -6.20
C LEU A 38 0.26 4.80 -7.70
N GLN A 39 0.85 3.79 -8.33
CA GLN A 39 1.14 3.81 -9.76
C GLN A 39 -0.16 3.68 -10.57
N ASP A 40 -1.10 2.84 -10.13
CA ASP A 40 -2.41 2.68 -10.76
C ASP A 40 -3.16 4.01 -10.86
N VAL A 41 -3.14 4.82 -9.78
CA VAL A 41 -3.76 6.15 -9.77
C VAL A 41 -3.10 7.10 -10.77
N VAL A 42 -1.77 7.05 -10.90
CA VAL A 42 -1.04 7.89 -11.86
C VAL A 42 -1.33 7.47 -13.29
N ASP A 43 -1.39 6.16 -13.54
CA ASP A 43 -1.69 5.59 -14.85
C ASP A 43 -3.15 5.83 -15.27
N GLU A 44 -4.09 5.89 -14.32
CA GLU A 44 -5.49 6.27 -14.56
C GLU A 44 -5.61 7.71 -15.08
N VAL A 45 -4.84 8.65 -14.52
CA VAL A 45 -4.79 10.03 -15.01
C VAL A 45 -4.10 10.11 -16.37
N GLY A 46 -2.95 9.43 -16.53
CA GLY A 46 -2.23 9.22 -17.78
C GLY A 46 -1.63 10.48 -18.41
N GLU A 47 -2.45 11.42 -18.88
CA GLU A 47 -2.03 12.63 -19.56
C GLU A 47 -2.81 13.86 -19.07
N ILE A 48 -2.09 14.93 -18.77
CA ILE A 48 -2.67 16.22 -18.38
C ILE A 48 -2.62 17.15 -19.60
N PRO A 49 -3.77 17.57 -20.15
CA PRO A 49 -3.81 18.52 -21.25
C PRO A 49 -3.38 19.92 -20.78
N ILE A 50 -2.68 20.65 -21.63
CA ILE A 50 -2.37 22.07 -21.41
C ILE A 50 -3.24 22.87 -22.38
N GLU A 51 -4.08 23.74 -21.83
CA GLU A 51 -4.93 24.64 -22.60
C GLU A 51 -4.12 25.84 -23.09
N VAL A 52 -3.42 25.69 -24.22
CA VAL A 52 -2.79 26.82 -24.92
C VAL A 52 -3.58 27.10 -26.21
N PRO A 53 -4.03 28.34 -26.44
CA PRO A 53 -4.90 28.69 -27.58
C PRO A 53 -4.33 28.32 -28.95
N GLU A 54 -3.00 28.28 -29.09
CA GLU A 54 -2.33 28.13 -30.37
C GLU A 54 -1.74 26.73 -30.61
N ASN A 55 -1.57 25.90 -29.57
CA ASN A 55 -0.99 24.56 -29.72
C ASN A 55 -1.46 23.61 -28.60
N PRO A 56 -1.97 22.41 -28.94
CA PRO A 56 -2.34 21.41 -27.94
C PRO A 56 -1.09 20.71 -27.39
N TYR A 57 -0.62 21.15 -26.22
CA TYR A 57 0.41 20.43 -25.48
C TYR A 57 -0.23 19.48 -24.47
N LYS A 58 0.48 18.39 -24.15
CA LYS A 58 0.07 17.42 -23.14
C LYS A 58 1.27 16.98 -22.32
N VAL A 59 1.08 16.84 -21.01
CA VAL A 59 2.06 16.27 -20.09
C VAL A 59 1.72 14.81 -19.89
N LYS A 60 2.62 13.91 -20.25
CA LYS A 60 2.46 12.48 -19.97
C LYS A 60 3.06 12.15 -18.61
N LEU A 61 2.26 11.56 -17.73
CA LEU A 61 2.75 11.08 -16.45
C LEU A 61 3.53 9.77 -16.64
N GLY A 62 4.59 9.62 -15.87
CA GLY A 62 5.50 8.49 -15.94
C GLY A 62 5.43 7.60 -14.71
N GLN A 63 6.48 6.82 -14.49
CA GLN A 63 6.61 5.98 -13.30
C GLN A 63 6.93 6.82 -12.06
N ILE A 64 6.46 6.38 -10.89
CA ILE A 64 6.77 7.01 -9.60
C ILE A 64 7.78 6.18 -8.81
N TRP A 65 8.47 6.83 -7.88
CA TRP A 65 9.39 6.18 -6.95
C TRP A 65 9.12 6.65 -5.53
N VAL A 66 8.94 5.69 -4.62
CA VAL A 66 8.86 5.95 -3.18
C VAL A 66 10.26 5.82 -2.61
N ILE A 67 10.77 6.92 -2.07
CA ILE A 67 12.10 6.98 -1.46
C ILE A 67 12.00 6.81 0.05
N ASP A 68 13.06 6.27 0.65
CA ASP A 68 13.18 6.22 2.10
C ASP A 68 13.14 7.66 2.68
N PRO A 69 12.32 7.91 3.71
CA PRO A 69 12.09 9.26 4.24
C PRO A 69 13.35 9.94 4.80
N GLN A 70 14.41 9.20 5.09
CA GLN A 70 15.70 9.72 5.56
C GLN A 70 16.71 9.93 4.42
N SER A 71 16.41 9.45 3.22
CA SER A 71 17.28 9.62 2.05
C SER A 71 17.13 11.03 1.51
N ARG A 72 18.16 11.87 1.71
CA ARG A 72 18.28 13.15 1.02
C ARG A 72 18.47 12.89 -0.47
N ILE A 73 17.53 13.35 -1.29
CA ILE A 73 17.71 13.40 -2.74
C ILE A 73 18.90 14.33 -3.00
N THR A 74 20.05 13.74 -3.34
CA THR A 74 21.19 14.47 -3.88
C THR A 74 21.04 14.43 -5.38
N GLY A 75 20.55 15.55 -5.93
CA GLY A 75 20.57 15.84 -7.36
C GLY A 75 21.86 16.55 -7.74
#